data_AF-A0A352AH09-F1
#
_entry.id   AF-A0A352AH09-F1
#
_cell.length_a   1.000
_cell.length_b   1.000
_cell.length_c   1.000
_cell.angle_alpha   90.00
_cell.angle_beta   90.00
_cell.angle_gamma   90.00
#
_symmetry.space_group_name_H-M   'P 1'
#
loop_
_entity.id
_entity.type
_entity.pdbx_description
1 polymer ?
#
loop_
_entity_poly.entity_id
_entity_poly.type
_entity_poly.pdbx_seq_one_letter_code
_entity_poly.pdbx_strand_id
1 'polypeptide(L)' 'MNLLMEAGAAHTPQFPLYFTLVYVVGFIAAVSIGSIAWYNSKRPPGWETKDRPKIVPKLNNESDPD' A
#
# COMPACT_ATOMS: atom_id res chain seq x y z
N MET A 1 -15.71 -12.31 41.53
CA MET A 1 -14.67 -12.00 40.52
C MET A 1 -14.31 -13.23 39.69
N ASN A 2 -15.25 -14.15 39.41
CA ASN A 2 -14.95 -15.38 38.66
C ASN A 2 -15.54 -15.33 37.24
N LEU A 3 -16.69 -14.66 37.08
CA LEU A 3 -17.37 -14.49 35.79
C LEU A 3 -16.51 -13.76 34.75
N LEU A 4 -15.76 -12.73 35.15
CA LEU A 4 -14.89 -11.98 34.23
C LEU A 4 -13.66 -12.80 33.82
N MET A 5 -13.13 -13.63 34.73
CA MET A 5 -11.99 -14.51 34.45
C MET A 5 -12.41 -15.68 33.57
N GLU A 6 -13.61 -16.23 33.79
CA GLU A 6 -14.18 -17.32 33.00
C GLU A 6 -14.57 -16.87 31.58
N ALA A 7 -15.15 -15.67 31.43
CA ALA A 7 -15.44 -15.07 30.14
C ALA A 7 -14.16 -14.75 29.33
N GLY A 8 -13.08 -14.32 30.01
CA GLY A 8 -11.77 -14.12 29.41
C GLY A 8 -11.06 -15.44 29.05
N ALA A 9 -11.20 -16.48 29.86
CA ALA A 9 -10.60 -17.80 29.63
C ALA A 9 -11.30 -18.60 28.51
N ALA A 10 -12.61 -18.39 28.30
CA ALA A 10 -13.35 -18.95 27.18
C ALA A 10 -13.00 -18.27 25.84
N HIS A 11 -12.39 -17.09 25.87
CA HIS A 11 -11.89 -16.42 24.68
C HIS A 11 -10.57 -17.05 24.24
N THR A 12 -10.66 -18.04 23.34
CA THR A 12 -9.47 -18.52 22.63
C THR A 12 -8.97 -17.38 21.73
N PRO A 13 -7.72 -16.92 21.85
CA PRO A 13 -7.21 -15.86 20.99
C PRO A 13 -7.24 -16.33 19.54
N GLN A 14 -8.20 -15.80 18.78
CA GLN A 14 -8.36 -16.10 17.37
C GLN A 14 -7.53 -15.10 16.56
N PHE A 15 -6.67 -15.61 15.69
CA PHE A 15 -5.95 -14.75 14.76
C PHE A 15 -6.94 -13.95 13.91
N PRO A 16 -6.80 -12.61 13.83
CA PRO A 16 -7.77 -11.74 13.14
C PRO A 16 -7.57 -11.80 11.62
N LEU A 17 -7.78 -12.98 11.03
CA LEU A 17 -7.45 -13.32 9.65
C LEU A 17 -7.95 -12.28 8.64
N TYR A 18 -9.23 -11.91 8.71
CA TYR A 18 -9.84 -10.96 7.77
C TYR A 18 -9.23 -9.56 7.88
N PHE A 19 -8.99 -9.08 9.10
CA PHE A 19 -8.37 -7.78 9.31
C PHE A 19 -6.94 -7.77 8.75
N THR A 20 -6.15 -8.80 9.04
CA THR A 20 -4.78 -8.91 8.52
C THR A 20 -4.78 -8.99 6.99
N LEU A 21 -5.69 -9.77 6.40
CA LEU A 21 -5.77 -9.88 4.94
C LEU A 21 -6.08 -8.55 4.26
N VAL A 22 -7.11 -7.83 4.73
CA VAL A 22 -7.47 -6.51 4.17
C VAL A 22 -6.31 -5.53 4.34
N TYR A 23 -5.66 -5.53 5.50
CA TYR A 23 -4.52 -4.66 5.78
C TYR A 23 -3.35 -4.92 4.82
N VAL A 24 -2.95 -6.18 4.64
CA VAL A 24 -1.84 -6.56 3.75
C VAL A 24 -2.15 -6.23 2.30
N VAL A 25 -3.34 -6.61 1.81
CA VAL A 25 -3.73 -6.33 0.42
C VAL A 25 -3.84 -4.82 0.17
N GLY A 26 -4.45 -4.09 1.09
CA GLY A 26 -4.55 -2.63 1.01
C GLY A 26 -3.19 -1.95 1.03
N PHE A 27 -2.27 -2.41 1.86
CA PHE A 27 -0.90 -1.89 1.91
C PHE A 27 -0.15 -2.13 0.59
N ILE A 28 -0.23 -3.35 0.03
CA ILE A 28 0.38 -3.67 -1.27
C ILE A 28 -0.18 -2.77 -2.37
N ALA A 29 -1.51 -2.58 -2.40
CA ALA A 29 -2.16 -1.69 -3.37
C ALA A 29 -1.69 -0.24 -3.21
N ALA A 30 -1.64 0.27 -1.97
CA ALA A 30 -1.23 1.64 -1.67
C ALA A 30 0.23 1.90 -2.08
N VAL A 31 1.16 1.00 -1.73
CA VAL A 31 2.58 1.13 -2.09
C VAL A 31 2.77 1.03 -3.61
N SER A 32 2.06 0.11 -4.27
CA SER A 32 2.16 -0.08 -5.72
C SER A 32 1.67 1.16 -6.47
N ILE A 33 0.45 1.63 -6.17
CA ILE A 33 -0.15 2.79 -6.83
C ILE A 33 0.62 4.07 -6.49
N GLY A 34 0.99 4.25 -5.21
CA GLY A 34 1.77 5.41 -4.77
C GLY A 34 3.13 5.48 -5.46
N SER A 35 3.81 4.34 -5.62
CA SER A 35 5.08 4.27 -6.36
C SER A 35 4.88 4.64 -7.83
N ILE A 36 3.86 4.10 -8.50
CA ILE A 36 3.56 4.43 -9.90
C ILE A 36 3.29 5.93 -10.05
N ALA A 37 2.47 6.51 -9.17
CA ALA A 37 2.14 7.94 -9.19
C ALA A 37 3.38 8.80 -8.96
N TRP A 38 4.21 8.47 -7.95
CA TRP A 38 5.42 9.23 -7.64
C TRP A 38 6.42 9.22 -8.80
N TYR A 39 6.68 8.06 -9.40
CA TYR A 39 7.61 7.91 -10.51
C TYR A 39 7.12 8.52 -11.83
N ASN A 40 5.82 8.74 -12.00
CA ASN A 40 5.23 9.49 -13.12
C ASN A 40 5.01 10.98 -12.79
N SER A 41 5.33 11.44 -11.57
CA SER A 41 5.22 12.84 -11.17
C SER A 41 6.42 13.67 -11.62
N LYS A 42 6.36 15.00 -11.42
CA LYS A 42 7.50 15.89 -11.70
C LYS A 42 8.69 15.50 -10.84
N ARG A 43 9.86 15.40 -11.46
CA ARG A 43 11.11 15.04 -10.77
C ARG A 43 11.50 16.13 -9.77
N PRO A 44 12.04 15.76 -8.59
CA PRO A 44 12.58 16.75 -7.67
C PRO A 44 13.84 17.41 -8.27
N PRO A 45 14.23 18.59 -7.77
CA PRO A 45 15.45 19.26 -8.20
C PRO A 45 16.69 18.36 -8.05
N GLY A 46 17.57 18.35 -9.06
CA GLY A 46 18.79 17.53 -9.10
C GLY A 46 18.60 16.11 -9.65
N TRP A 47 17.38 15.74 -10.07
CA TRP A 47 17.03 14.45 -10.69
C TRP A 47 16.68 14.58 -12.17
N GLU A 48 17.06 15.67 -12.82
CA GLU A 48 16.69 15.98 -14.21
C GLU A 48 17.18 14.90 -15.18
N THR A 49 18.37 14.36 -14.94
CA THR A 49 19.01 13.30 -15.75
C THR A 49 18.64 11.88 -15.35
N LYS A 50 17.81 11.71 -14.32
CA LYS A 50 17.43 10.39 -13.79
C LYS A 50 16.22 9.85 -14.52
N ASP A 51 16.41 8.71 -15.15
CA ASP A 51 15.30 7.96 -15.73
C ASP A 51 14.49 7.22 -14.67
N ARG A 52 13.22 7.07 -14.99
CA ARG A 52 12.29 6.28 -14.20
C ARG A 52 12.65 4.79 -14.32
N PRO A 53 12.47 4.00 -13.24
CA PRO A 53 12.67 2.55 -13.31
C PRO A 53 11.82 1.87 -14.39
N LYS A 54 12.40 0.88 -15.09
CA LYS A 54 11.72 0.13 -16.18
C LYS A 54 10.47 -0.63 -15.74
N ILE A 55 10.41 -1.02 -14.46
CA ILE A 55 9.27 -1.76 -13.87
C ILE A 55 8.00 -0.89 -13.73
N VAL A 56 8.15 0.43 -13.77
CA VAL A 56 7.02 1.35 -13.61
C VAL A 56 6.39 1.61 -14.99
N PRO A 57 5.08 1.38 -15.19
CA PRO A 57 4.39 1.66 -16.45
C PRO A 57 4.20 3.16 -16.68
N LYS A 58 4.48 3.68 -17.89
CA LYS A 58 4.30 5.11 -18.21
C LYS A 58 2.80 5.39 -18.29
N LEU A 59 2.36 6.41 -17.56
CA LEU A 59 1.00 6.90 -17.68
C LEU A 59 1.00 7.98 -18.77
N ASN A 60 0.41 7.68 -19.93
CA ASN A 60 0.17 8.69 -20.95
C ASN A 60 -1.02 9.52 -20.48
N ASN A 61 -0.78 10.79 -20.18
CA ASN A 61 -1.87 11.74 -20.02
C ASN A 61 -2.29 12.18 -21.43
N GLU A 62 -3.58 12.32 -21.69
CA GLU A 62 -4.14 12.77 -22.98
C GLU A 62 -3.65 14.17 -23.44
N SER A 63 -2.83 14.84 -22.61
CA SER A 63 -2.27 16.17 -22.83
C SER A 63 -0.81 16.21 -23.29
N ASP A 64 -0.20 15.08 -23.69
CA ASP A 64 1.16 15.04 -24.25
C ASP A 64 1.04 14.90 -25.78
N PRO A 65 1.14 15.99 -26.57
CA PRO A 65 1.18 15.88 -28.03
C PRO A 65 2.55 15.35 -28.44
N ASP A 66 2.55 14.48 -29.45
CA ASP A 66 3.71 13.75 -30.00
C ASP A 66 4.99 14.60 -30.20
#